data_AF-A0AAQ3SE02-F1
#
_entry.id   AF-A0AAQ3SE02-F1
#
_cell.length_a   1.000
_cell.length_b   1.000
_cell.length_c   1.000
_cell.angle_alpha   90.00
_cell.angle_beta   90.00
_cell.angle_gamma   90.00
#
_symmetry.space_group_name_H-M   'P 1'
#
loop_
_entity.id
_entity.type
_entity.pdbx_description
1 polymer ?
#
loop_
_entity_poly.entity_id
_entity_poly.type
_entity_poly.pdbx_seq_one_letter_code
_entity_poly.pdbx_strand_id
1 'polypeptide(L)'
;MHEELNNFTRNEVWTLEAKPKGARVIGTKWVFRNKQDDEGNIMRNKARLVAKGYSQIEGIDFGETFAPVARLEAFAYATHHDMKLYQMDVKSAFLNGYINELVYVEQPPRFEDPNNQNHVYRLSKALYGLNQAPQAWYERLTDFLIEKGFKIG
;
A
#
# COMPACT_ATOMS: atom_id res chain seq x y z
N MET A 1 -5.35 -1.63 -15.54
CA MET A 1 -5.18 -0.23 -15.10
C MET A 1 -6.47 0.30 -14.52
N HIS A 2 -7.57 0.37 -15.29
CA HIS A 2 -8.90 0.77 -14.78
C HIS A 2 -9.36 0.00 -13.53
N GLU A 3 -9.19 -1.33 -13.50
CA GLU A 3 -9.54 -2.13 -12.31
C GLU A 3 -8.80 -1.64 -11.04
N GLU A 4 -7.53 -1.27 -11.18
CA GLU A 4 -6.72 -0.76 -10.07
C GLU A 4 -7.19 0.63 -9.65
N LEU A 5 -7.45 1.54 -10.59
CA LEU A 5 -7.98 2.89 -10.27
C LEU A 5 -9.35 2.80 -9.59
N ASN A 6 -10.23 1.91 -10.05
CA ASN A 6 -11.51 1.65 -9.39
C ASN A 6 -11.32 1.15 -7.96
N ASN A 7 -10.31 0.33 -7.72
CA ASN A 7 -9.96 -0.12 -6.38
C ASN A 7 -9.53 1.05 -5.49
N PHE A 8 -8.81 2.03 -6.05
CA PHE A 8 -8.37 3.21 -5.30
C PHE A 8 -9.53 4.12 -4.95
N THR A 9 -10.47 4.32 -5.89
CA THR A 9 -11.71 5.07 -5.63
C THR A 9 -12.54 4.39 -4.54
N ARG A 10 -12.75 3.07 -4.64
CA ARG A 10 -13.54 2.32 -3.64
C ARG A 10 -12.93 2.35 -2.24
N ASN A 11 -11.60 2.37 -2.15
CA ASN A 11 -10.89 2.43 -0.88
C ASN A 11 -10.56 3.86 -0.46
N GLU A 12 -11.00 4.90 -1.18
CA GLU A 12 -10.74 6.30 -0.85
C GLU A 12 -9.23 6.54 -0.58
N VAL A 13 -8.37 5.97 -1.43
CA VAL A 13 -6.92 5.99 -1.21
C VAL A 13 -6.35 7.40 -1.27
N TRP A 14 -6.95 8.26 -2.07
CA TRP A 14 -6.45 9.60 -2.34
C TRP A 14 -7.56 10.59 -2.69
N THR A 15 -7.20 11.87 -2.80
CA THR A 15 -8.05 12.95 -3.29
C THR A 15 -7.26 13.82 -4.27
N LEU A 16 -7.88 14.23 -5.38
CA LEU A 16 -7.25 15.12 -6.35
C LEU A 16 -7.33 16.57 -5.83
N GLU A 17 -6.18 17.22 -5.71
CA GLU A 17 -6.06 18.58 -5.16
C GLU A 17 -5.12 19.44 -6.00
N ALA A 18 -5.31 20.76 -5.98
CA ALA A 18 -4.39 21.68 -6.64
C ALA A 18 -3.01 21.55 -6.00
N LYS A 19 -1.95 21.44 -6.80
CA LYS A 19 -0.59 21.27 -6.30
C LYS A 19 -0.21 22.43 -5.35
N PRO A 20 0.02 22.16 -4.05
CA PRO A 20 0.39 23.23 -3.13
C PRO A 20 1.77 23.79 -3.49
N LYS A 21 1.95 25.09 -3.26
CA LYS A 21 3.21 25.77 -3.57
C LYS A 21 4.35 25.19 -2.72
N GLY A 22 5.41 24.72 -3.37
CA GLY A 22 6.56 24.13 -2.69
C GLY A 22 6.36 22.70 -2.19
N ALA A 23 5.19 22.08 -2.41
CA ALA A 23 4.98 20.69 -2.04
C ALA A 23 5.84 19.75 -2.88
N ARG A 24 6.49 18.80 -2.21
CA ARG A 24 7.15 17.69 -2.87
C ARG A 24 6.10 16.70 -3.38
N VAL A 25 6.27 16.28 -4.62
CA VAL A 25 5.35 15.33 -5.27
C VAL A 25 6.16 14.11 -5.66
N ILE A 26 5.73 12.93 -5.19
CA ILE A 26 6.36 11.66 -5.52
C ILE A 26 5.78 11.18 -6.86
N GLY A 27 6.64 10.86 -7.81
CA GLY A 27 6.13 10.37 -9.09
C GLY A 27 5.49 8.99 -8.97
N THR A 28 4.56 8.68 -9.88
CA THR A 28 3.92 7.36 -9.94
C THR A 28 4.36 6.60 -11.21
N LYS A 29 4.25 5.27 -11.18
CA LYS A 29 4.49 4.43 -12.36
C LYS A 29 3.61 3.19 -12.34
N TRP A 30 3.32 2.68 -13.53
CA TRP A 30 2.63 1.40 -13.69
C TRP A 30 3.63 0.23 -13.64
N VAL A 31 3.31 -0.79 -12.86
CA VAL A 31 4.00 -2.07 -12.82
C VAL A 31 3.06 -3.16 -13.34
N PHE A 32 3.50 -3.85 -14.37
CA PHE A 32 2.74 -4.92 -15.01
C PHE A 32 3.31 -6.29 -14.63
N ARG A 33 2.44 -7.26 -14.37
CA ARG A 33 2.81 -8.64 -14.11
C ARG A 33 1.79 -9.59 -14.70
N ASN A 34 2.26 -10.55 -15.48
CA ASN A 34 1.44 -11.64 -15.96
C ASN A 34 1.41 -12.72 -14.88
N LYS A 35 0.21 -13.15 -14.50
CA LYS A 35 0.00 -14.35 -13.71
C LYS A 35 -0.17 -15.51 -14.68
N GLN A 36 0.68 -16.52 -14.51
CA GLN A 36 0.62 -17.76 -15.26
C GLN A 36 0.07 -18.88 -14.36
N ASP A 37 -0.53 -19.88 -14.98
CA ASP A 37 -0.78 -21.17 -14.33
C ASP A 37 0.49 -22.04 -14.31
N ASP A 38 0.37 -23.25 -13.76
CA ASP A 38 1.47 -24.21 -13.66
C ASP A 38 1.95 -24.72 -15.03
N GLU A 39 1.12 -24.57 -16.07
CA GLU A 39 1.41 -24.92 -17.47
C GLU A 39 2.07 -23.75 -18.23
N GLY A 40 2.20 -22.58 -17.60
CA GLY A 40 2.80 -21.38 -18.19
C GLY A 40 1.84 -20.52 -19.02
N ASN A 41 0.55 -20.87 -19.09
CA ASN A 41 -0.45 -20.07 -19.81
C ASN A 41 -0.78 -18.80 -19.03
N ILE A 42 -0.96 -17.68 -19.74
CA ILE A 42 -1.31 -16.41 -19.11
C ILE A 42 -2.77 -16.44 -18.65
N MET A 43 -2.96 -16.62 -17.34
CA MET A 43 -4.27 -16.57 -16.69
C MET A 43 -4.77 -15.14 -16.50
N ARG A 44 -3.87 -14.20 -16.18
CA ARG A 44 -4.28 -12.82 -15.90
C ARG A 44 -3.16 -11.80 -16.05
N ASN A 45 -3.44 -10.70 -16.73
CA ASN A 45 -2.56 -9.52 -16.75
C ASN A 45 -2.92 -8.58 -15.60
N LYS A 46 -1.98 -8.37 -14.67
CA LYS A 46 -2.17 -7.48 -13.53
C LYS A 46 -1.37 -6.19 -13.73
N ALA A 47 -2.02 -5.05 -13.49
CA ALA A 47 -1.37 -3.74 -13.43
C ALA A 47 -1.52 -3.19 -12.01
N ARG A 48 -0.45 -2.65 -11.44
CA ARG A 48 -0.47 -1.91 -10.18
C ARG A 48 0.11 -0.53 -10.40
N LEU A 49 -0.52 0.49 -9.81
CA LEU A 49 0.10 1.80 -9.73
C LEU A 49 0.95 1.85 -8.47
N VAL A 50 2.21 2.25 -8.61
CA VAL A 50 3.15 2.33 -7.48
C VAL A 50 3.75 3.73 -7.40
N ALA A 51 4.02 4.19 -6.18
CA ALA A 51 4.81 5.38 -5.93
C ALA A 51 6.27 5.06 -6.22
N LYS A 52 7.01 6.05 -6.72
CA LYS A 52 8.46 5.98 -6.89
C LYS A 52 9.13 6.23 -5.53
N GLY A 53 8.87 5.42 -4.50
CA GLY A 53 9.34 5.71 -3.14
C GLY A 53 10.86 5.73 -2.97
N TYR A 54 11.63 5.22 -3.94
CA TYR A 54 13.09 5.45 -4.01
C TYR A 54 13.46 6.95 -4.12
N SER A 55 12.51 7.82 -4.47
CA SER A 55 12.70 9.27 -4.47
C SER A 55 12.31 9.94 -3.15
N GLN A 56 11.87 9.20 -2.14
CA GLN A 56 11.56 9.72 -0.81
C GLN A 56 12.85 9.95 -0.01
N ILE A 57 12.84 10.94 0.88
CA ILE A 57 13.92 11.23 1.82
C ILE A 57 13.43 10.97 3.25
N GLU A 58 14.19 10.17 3.99
CA GLU A 58 13.97 9.90 5.41
C GLU A 58 14.06 11.20 6.23
N GLY A 59 13.19 11.34 7.23
CA GLY A 59 13.05 12.56 8.04
C GLY A 59 12.32 13.71 7.34
N ILE A 60 11.99 13.57 6.05
CA ILE A 60 11.20 14.55 5.28
C ILE A 60 9.87 13.94 4.83
N ASP A 61 9.94 12.84 4.08
CA ASP A 61 8.79 12.20 3.43
C ASP A 61 8.23 11.01 4.22
N PHE A 62 9.04 10.48 5.15
CA PHE A 62 8.69 9.41 6.08
C PHE A 62 9.63 9.47 7.29
N GLY A 63 9.18 8.92 8.43
CA GLY A 63 9.99 8.76 9.64
C GLY A 63 10.84 7.48 9.57
N GLU A 64 10.51 6.49 10.39
CA GLU A 64 11.17 5.18 10.36
C GLU A 64 10.49 4.23 9.37
N THR A 65 11.24 3.29 8.80
CA THR A 65 10.67 2.17 8.02
C THR A 65 10.49 0.94 8.90
N PHE A 66 9.24 0.49 9.05
CA PHE A 66 8.93 -0.75 9.74
C PHE A 66 8.38 -1.80 8.77
N ALA A 67 8.91 -3.02 8.82
CA ALA A 67 8.37 -4.16 8.10
C ALA A 67 8.14 -5.31 9.08
N PRO A 68 6.88 -5.61 9.45
CA PRO A 68 6.60 -6.74 10.32
C PRO A 68 6.88 -8.04 9.56
N VAL A 69 7.80 -8.86 10.10
CA VAL A 69 8.07 -10.20 9.59
C VAL A 69 7.64 -11.21 10.65
N ALA A 70 6.91 -12.24 10.21
CA ALA A 70 6.56 -13.35 11.09
C ALA A 70 7.84 -14.03 11.60
N ARG A 71 7.98 -14.13 12.92
CA ARG A 71 9.11 -14.77 13.58
C ARG A 71 8.98 -16.30 13.51
N LEU A 72 10.06 -17.01 13.20
CA LEU A 72 10.06 -18.47 13.13
C LEU A 72 9.70 -19.10 14.48
N GLU A 73 10.08 -18.42 15.57
CA GLU A 73 9.78 -18.76 16.95
C GLU A 73 8.28 -18.85 17.21
N ALA A 74 7.46 -18.03 16.55
CA ALA A 74 6.00 -18.08 16.68
C ALA A 74 5.42 -19.39 16.13
N PHE A 75 5.99 -19.93 15.04
CA PHE A 75 5.58 -21.21 14.46
C PHE A 75 6.04 -22.39 15.32
N ALA A 76 7.27 -22.32 15.85
CA ALA A 76 7.78 -23.33 16.77
C ALA A 76 6.93 -23.39 18.05
N TYR A 77 6.57 -22.22 18.60
CA TYR A 77 5.68 -22.11 19.75
C TYR A 77 4.29 -22.69 19.47
N ALA A 78 3.68 -22.31 18.33
CA ALA A 78 2.38 -22.84 17.93
C ALA A 78 2.40 -24.37 17.80
N THR A 79 3.45 -24.93 17.17
CA THR A 79 3.64 -26.38 17.02
C THR A 79 3.82 -27.06 18.39
N HIS A 80 4.64 -26.48 19.27
CA HIS A 80 4.90 -27.04 20.61
C HIS A 80 3.62 -27.11 21.47
N HIS A 81 2.72 -26.16 21.30
CA HIS A 81 1.46 -26.07 22.04
C HIS A 81 0.25 -26.67 21.30
N ASP A 82 0.48 -27.42 20.20
CA ASP A 82 -0.56 -28.02 19.36
C ASP A 82 -1.63 -27.00 18.90
N MET A 83 -1.20 -25.76 18.65
CA MET A 83 -2.07 -24.68 18.20
C MET A 83 -2.33 -24.81 16.71
N LYS A 84 -3.61 -24.67 16.33
CA LYS A 84 -3.99 -24.63 14.92
C LYS A 84 -3.62 -23.28 14.28
N LEU A 85 -2.80 -23.35 13.23
CA LEU A 85 -2.40 -22.17 12.47
C LEU A 85 -3.36 -21.90 11.29
N TYR A 86 -3.72 -20.63 11.10
CA TYR A 86 -4.46 -20.15 9.95
C TYR A 86 -3.63 -19.12 9.19
N GLN A 87 -3.56 -19.25 7.87
CA GLN A 87 -2.90 -18.28 6.99
C GLN A 87 -3.96 -17.56 6.15
N MET A 88 -3.80 -16.25 5.99
CA MET A 88 -4.66 -15.41 5.16
C MET A 88 -3.81 -14.49 4.28
N ASP A 89 -4.13 -14.43 2.98
CA ASP A 89 -3.57 -13.44 2.05
C ASP A 89 -4.57 -12.29 1.88
N VAL A 90 -4.21 -11.10 2.38
CA VAL A 90 -5.07 -9.92 2.30
C VAL A 90 -4.85 -9.20 0.97
N LYS A 91 -5.90 -9.14 0.16
CA LYS A 91 -5.89 -8.38 -1.09
C LYS A 91 -5.71 -6.89 -0.80
N SER A 92 -4.76 -6.26 -1.50
CA SER A 92 -4.54 -4.82 -1.43
C SER A 92 -4.28 -4.30 -0.01
N ALA A 93 -3.56 -5.07 0.82
CA ALA A 93 -3.25 -4.76 2.21
C ALA A 93 -2.80 -3.30 2.43
N PHE A 94 -1.83 -2.81 1.64
CA PHE A 94 -1.34 -1.43 1.78
C PHE A 94 -2.40 -0.36 1.50
N LEU A 95 -3.31 -0.60 0.55
CA LEU A 95 -4.39 0.35 0.25
C LEU A 95 -5.43 0.48 1.38
N ASN A 96 -5.32 -0.36 2.42
CA ASN A 96 -6.14 -0.28 3.63
C ASN A 96 -5.43 0.41 4.80
N GLY A 97 -4.10 0.54 4.75
CA GLY A 97 -3.32 1.21 5.80
C GLY A 97 -3.45 2.73 5.67
N TYR A 98 -3.82 3.41 6.75
CA TYR A 98 -3.84 4.87 6.78
C TYR A 98 -2.41 5.40 6.90
N ILE A 99 -2.13 6.52 6.23
CA ILE A 99 -0.86 7.24 6.43
C ILE A 99 -1.15 8.53 7.20
N ASN A 100 -0.26 8.86 8.12
CA ASN A 100 -0.37 10.09 8.91
C ASN A 100 0.41 11.24 8.26
N GLU A 101 1.41 10.92 7.43
CA GLU A 101 2.23 11.90 6.73
C GLU A 101 1.48 12.50 5.54
N LEU A 102 1.74 13.79 5.31
CA LEU A 102 1.21 14.49 4.15
C LEU A 102 1.99 14.11 2.89
N VAL A 103 1.49 13.15 2.14
CA VAL A 103 2.13 12.65 0.92
C VAL A 103 1.32 13.05 -0.32
N TYR A 104 1.98 13.70 -1.27
CA TYR A 104 1.44 13.98 -2.59
C TYR A 104 2.09 13.10 -3.66
N VAL A 105 1.29 12.60 -4.58
CA VAL A 105 1.77 11.81 -5.72
C VAL A 105 1.29 12.37 -7.05
N GLU A 106 2.10 12.17 -8.10
CA GLU A 106 1.71 12.50 -9.48
C GLU A 106 0.49 11.70 -9.92
N GLN A 107 -0.32 12.29 -10.80
CA GLN A 107 -1.42 11.57 -11.43
C GLN A 107 -0.91 10.32 -12.17
N PRO A 108 -1.70 9.23 -12.22
CA PRO A 108 -1.27 8.02 -12.88
C PRO A 108 -0.96 8.31 -14.35
N PRO A 109 0.20 7.87 -14.87
CA PRO A 109 0.57 8.15 -16.26
C PRO A 109 -0.50 7.65 -17.22
N ARG A 110 -0.91 8.49 -18.18
CA ARG A 110 -1.98 8.24 -19.17
C ARG A 110 -3.40 8.23 -18.60
N PHE A 111 -3.58 8.69 -17.37
CA PHE A 111 -4.88 8.86 -16.70
C PHE A 111 -4.94 10.22 -15.98
N GLU A 112 -4.23 11.20 -16.52
CA GLU A 112 -4.27 12.57 -16.03
C GLU A 112 -5.62 13.23 -16.35
N ASP A 113 -6.14 14.02 -15.42
CA ASP A 113 -7.36 14.80 -15.63
C ASP A 113 -7.08 15.93 -16.63
N PRO A 114 -7.77 15.95 -17.80
CA PRO A 114 -7.54 16.97 -18.83
C PRO A 114 -7.82 18.40 -18.36
N ASN A 115 -8.74 18.58 -17.42
CA ASN A 115 -9.12 19.89 -16.87
C ASN A 115 -8.18 20.32 -15.74
N ASN A 116 -7.53 19.35 -15.09
CA ASN A 116 -6.76 19.54 -13.87
C ASN A 116 -5.31 19.02 -14.01
N GLN A 117 -4.64 19.35 -15.12
CA GLN A 117 -3.32 18.80 -15.45
C GLN A 117 -2.24 19.08 -14.39
N ASN A 118 -2.34 20.21 -13.68
CA ASN A 118 -1.40 20.60 -12.62
C ASN A 118 -1.81 20.10 -11.23
N HIS A 119 -2.89 19.34 -11.10
CA HIS A 119 -3.32 18.77 -9.83
C HIS A 119 -2.52 17.51 -9.49
N VAL A 120 -2.48 17.20 -8.21
CA VAL A 120 -1.78 16.04 -7.63
C VAL A 120 -2.72 15.28 -6.73
N TYR A 121 -2.44 14.01 -6.48
CA TYR A 121 -3.20 13.22 -5.54
C TYR A 121 -2.60 13.34 -4.14
N ARG A 122 -3.39 13.83 -3.18
CA ARG A 122 -3.08 13.72 -1.76
C ARG A 122 -3.48 12.34 -1.28
N LEU A 123 -2.56 11.60 -0.69
CA LEU A 123 -2.83 10.26 -0.17
C LEU A 123 -3.47 10.31 1.22
N SER A 124 -4.52 9.53 1.42
CA SER A 124 -5.11 9.23 2.74
C SER A 124 -4.75 7.83 3.22
N LYS A 125 -4.40 6.94 2.28
CA LYS A 125 -3.95 5.57 2.56
C LYS A 125 -2.65 5.28 1.84
N ALA A 126 -1.93 4.28 2.33
CA ALA A 126 -0.63 3.92 1.82
C ALA A 126 -0.74 3.36 0.39
N LEU A 127 0.21 3.78 -0.44
CA LEU A 127 0.35 3.31 -1.81
C LEU A 127 1.55 2.38 -1.92
N TYR A 128 1.49 1.41 -2.84
CA TYR A 128 2.61 0.51 -3.08
C TYR A 128 3.90 1.26 -3.39
N GLY A 129 5.01 0.79 -2.83
CA GLY A 129 6.32 1.37 -3.09
C GLY A 129 6.62 2.63 -2.26
N LEU A 130 5.70 3.10 -1.42
CA LEU A 130 6.06 4.02 -0.34
C LEU A 130 6.84 3.29 0.75
N ASN A 131 7.83 3.97 1.33
CA ASN A 131 8.68 3.39 2.38
C ASN A 131 7.91 3.08 3.68
N GLN A 132 6.91 3.89 4.03
CA GLN A 132 6.06 3.71 5.21
C GLN A 132 4.85 2.77 5.00
N ALA A 133 4.60 2.29 3.77
CA ALA A 133 3.40 1.49 3.49
C ALA A 133 3.28 0.19 4.32
N PRO A 134 4.36 -0.56 4.60
CA PRO A 134 4.24 -1.75 5.44
C PRO A 134 3.89 -1.42 6.91
N GLN A 135 4.39 -0.31 7.45
CA GLN A 135 4.04 0.18 8.78
C GLN A 135 2.57 0.57 8.86
N ALA A 136 2.08 1.38 7.91
CA ALA A 136 0.68 1.78 7.84
C ALA A 136 -0.28 0.58 7.83
N TRP A 137 0.10 -0.50 7.15
CA TRP A 137 -0.67 -1.74 7.18
C TRP A 137 -0.58 -2.47 8.53
N TYR A 138 0.60 -2.53 9.13
CA TYR A 138 0.79 -3.14 10.45
C TYR A 138 -0.07 -2.48 11.52
N GLU A 139 -0.03 -1.15 11.60
CA GLU A 139 -0.82 -0.35 12.54
C GLU A 139 -2.31 -0.61 12.32
N ARG A 140 -2.76 -0.54 11.06
CA ARG A 140 -4.16 -0.82 10.71
C ARG A 140 -4.63 -2.21 11.16
N LEU A 141 -3.81 -3.23 10.92
CA LEU A 141 -4.12 -4.60 11.30
C LEU A 141 -4.11 -4.76 12.84
N THR A 142 -3.14 -4.14 13.50
CA THR A 142 -3.02 -4.14 14.96
C THR A 142 -4.25 -3.54 15.61
N ASP A 143 -4.65 -2.34 15.18
CA ASP A 143 -5.84 -1.65 15.69
C ASP A 143 -7.10 -2.50 15.50
N PHE A 144 -7.25 -3.08 14.31
CA PHE A 144 -8.39 -3.96 14.01
C PHE A 144 -8.41 -5.18 14.93
N LEU A 145 -7.28 -5.83 15.16
CA LEU A 145 -7.20 -7.00 16.04
C LEU A 145 -7.48 -6.63 17.50
N ILE A 146 -6.97 -5.50 17.98
CA ILE A 146 -7.28 -4.99 19.32
C ILE A 146 -8.78 -4.72 19.46
N GLU A 147 -9.41 -4.11 18.46
CA GLU A 147 -10.87 -3.90 18.44
C GLU A 147 -11.65 -5.23 18.52
N LYS A 148 -11.10 -6.32 17.96
CA LYS A 148 -11.66 -7.67 18.06
C LYS A 148 -11.29 -8.42 19.34
N GLY A 149 -10.63 -7.76 20.29
CA GLY A 149 -10.31 -8.29 21.61
C GLY A 149 -8.98 -9.05 21.70
N PHE A 150 -8.15 -9.01 20.66
CA PHE A 150 -6.80 -9.54 20.73
C PHE A 150 -5.88 -8.60 21.51
N LYS A 151 -4.79 -9.16 22.07
CA LYS A 151 -3.77 -8.39 22.79
C LYS A 151 -2.44 -8.55 22.10
N ILE A 152 -1.68 -7.46 22.06
CA ILE A 152 -0.27 -7.51 21.65
C ILE A 152 0.49 -8.28 22.74
N GLY A 153 1.21 -9.33 22.32
CA GLY A 153 2.07 -10.14 23.18
C GLY A 153 3.49 -9.58 23.28
#